data_AF-A0A9X3AZD3-F1
#
_entry.id   AF-A0A9X3AZD3-F1
#
_cell.length_a   1.000
_cell.length_b   1.000
_cell.length_c   1.000
_cell.angle_alpha   90.00
_cell.angle_beta   90.00
_cell.angle_gamma   90.00
#
_symmetry.space_group_name_H-M   'P 1'
#
loop_
_entity.id
_entity.type
_entity.pdbx_description
1 polymer ?
#
loop_
_entity_poly.entity_id
_entity_poly.type
_entity_poly.pdbx_seq_one_letter_code
_entity_poly.pdbx_strand_id
1 'polypeptide(L)'
;MIALADRTRPSNRFSPALGWAGYMLGFAIGGFFDGILLHQVLQWHHLLSGLRGGRFDDLRFQIMADGLFHLLMYLIGFAGLYLLWRSHEEFAAPGADRFLAACALIGLGVWHILDAFASHWFLGIHRIRMDSATPLVWDLAWFIVFGILPLAVGWLLRTDKPGSGTRPGAAATLIVLTLAGGTWASLPPAGLAQGPLLVVFRPGVTPGQAAAAMNAVAGRLVWSDPSDQVWAIEVPEGTNALRLYAQGALVVGGSLLPAGCLGWTRGPVDLSGRKPLRA
;
A
#
# COMPACT_ATOMS: atom_id res chain seq x y z
N MET A 1 44.18 49.39 9.84
CA MET A 1 42.83 48.89 10.22
C MET A 1 42.53 47.68 9.35
N ILE A 2 42.69 46.48 9.91
CA ILE A 2 42.37 45.22 9.23
C ILE A 2 40.87 44.99 9.44
N ALA A 3 40.09 45.09 8.37
CA ALA A 3 38.69 44.67 8.38
C ALA A 3 38.66 43.15 8.55
N LEU A 4 38.29 42.70 9.74
CA LEU A 4 37.93 41.31 10.00
C LEU A 4 36.70 40.98 9.16
N ALA A 5 36.89 40.19 8.11
CA ALA A 5 35.81 39.53 7.40
C ALA A 5 35.08 38.65 8.42
N ASP A 6 33.88 39.09 8.80
CA ASP A 6 32.93 38.26 9.51
C ASP A 6 32.63 37.05 8.62
N ARG A 7 33.20 35.90 8.98
CA ARG A 7 32.86 34.61 8.38
C ARG A 7 31.45 34.27 8.86
N THR A 8 30.46 34.88 8.23
CA THR A 8 29.05 34.58 8.46
C THR A 8 28.85 33.10 8.15
N ARG A 9 28.57 32.34 9.21
CA ARG A 9 28.12 30.94 9.12
C ARG A 9 27.00 30.90 8.07
N PRO A 10 26.90 29.87 7.21
CA PRO A 10 25.75 29.74 6.34
C PRO A 10 24.50 29.71 7.23
N SER A 11 23.75 30.81 7.27
CA SER A 11 22.47 30.85 7.95
C SER A 11 21.60 29.82 7.25
N ASN A 12 21.22 28.76 7.97
CA ASN A 12 20.28 27.77 7.45
C ASN A 12 19.03 28.55 7.01
N ARG A 13 18.72 28.50 5.72
CA ARG A 13 17.71 29.37 5.09
C ARG A 13 16.31 29.20 5.71
N PHE A 14 16.05 28.02 6.26
CA PHE A 14 14.81 27.61 6.88
C PHE A 14 15.04 27.18 8.32
N SER A 15 14.00 27.31 9.14
CA SER A 15 14.08 26.94 10.54
C SER A 15 14.28 25.43 10.74
N PRO A 16 14.87 25.02 11.87
CA PRO A 16 14.90 23.62 12.26
C PRO A 16 13.49 23.01 12.37
N ALA A 17 12.49 23.81 12.75
CA ALA A 17 11.11 23.36 12.90
C ALA A 17 10.52 22.91 11.55
N LEU A 18 10.73 23.67 10.47
CA LEU A 18 10.30 23.26 9.12
C LEU A 18 11.02 21.99 8.65
N GLY A 19 12.31 21.86 8.96
CA GLY A 19 13.07 20.64 8.65
C GLY A 19 12.52 19.41 9.37
N TRP A 20 12.30 19.52 10.68
CA TRP A 20 11.70 18.46 11.48
C TRP A 20 10.26 18.14 11.07
N ALA A 21 9.47 19.13 10.67
CA ALA A 21 8.15 18.90 10.10
C ALA A 21 8.24 17.95 8.90
N GLY A 22 9.15 18.22 7.96
CA GLY A 22 9.40 17.34 6.82
C GLY A 22 9.83 15.94 7.23
N TYR A 23 10.85 15.81 8.09
CA TYR A 23 11.35 14.50 8.54
C TYR A 23 10.25 13.65 9.19
N MET A 24 9.47 14.23 10.11
CA MET A 24 8.42 13.51 10.84
C MET A 24 7.28 13.09 9.92
N LEU A 25 6.85 13.98 9.00
CA LEU A 25 5.83 13.64 8.02
C LEU A 25 6.30 12.53 7.09
N GLY A 26 7.52 12.61 6.58
CA GLY A 26 8.12 11.58 5.75
C GLY A 26 8.21 10.23 6.45
N PHE A 27 8.68 10.23 7.70
CA PHE A 27 8.79 9.04 8.53
C PHE A 27 7.43 8.37 8.76
N ALA A 28 6.43 9.17 9.15
CA ALA A 28 5.07 8.68 9.35
C ALA A 28 4.47 8.14 8.04
N ILE A 29 4.65 8.83 6.91
CA ILE A 29 4.19 8.35 5.60
C ILE A 29 4.87 7.03 5.23
N GLY A 30 6.17 6.87 5.50
CA GLY A 30 6.87 5.61 5.31
C GLY A 30 6.25 4.48 6.14
N GLY A 31 5.99 4.72 7.42
CA GLY A 31 5.34 3.74 8.30
C GLY A 31 3.92 3.40 7.89
N PHE A 32 3.12 4.39 7.48
CA PHE A 32 1.79 4.16 6.92
C PHE A 32 1.84 3.38 5.61
N PHE A 33 2.79 3.70 4.72
CA PHE A 33 2.95 2.99 3.47
C PHE A 33 3.23 1.51 3.73
N ASP A 34 4.15 1.21 4.63
CA ASP A 34 4.49 -0.16 5.03
C ASP A 34 3.30 -0.86 5.70
N GLY A 35 2.73 -0.26 6.75
CA GLY A 35 1.62 -0.84 7.51
C GLY A 35 0.32 -1.03 6.71
N ILE A 36 -0.01 -0.12 5.79
CA ILE A 36 -1.20 -0.26 4.95
C ILE A 36 -0.92 -1.22 3.80
N LEU A 37 0.16 -1.00 3.04
CA LEU A 37 0.43 -1.80 1.85
C LEU A 37 0.80 -3.23 2.22
N LEU A 38 1.78 -3.42 3.12
CA LEU A 38 2.32 -4.74 3.44
C LEU A 38 1.47 -5.48 4.47
N HIS A 39 1.00 -4.81 5.53
CA HIS A 39 0.23 -5.53 6.57
C HIS A 39 -1.24 -5.73 6.20
N GLN A 40 -1.87 -4.78 5.52
CA GLN A 40 -3.33 -4.82 5.30
C GLN A 40 -3.72 -5.22 3.88
N VAL A 41 -3.11 -4.60 2.86
CA VAL A 41 -3.48 -4.83 1.46
C VAL A 41 -2.87 -6.12 0.93
N LEU A 42 -1.55 -6.26 1.03
CA LEU A 42 -0.82 -7.43 0.55
C LEU A 42 -0.77 -8.54 1.59
N GLN A 43 -0.90 -8.20 2.87
CA GLN A 43 -0.85 -9.12 4.00
C GLN A 43 0.40 -10.02 3.98
N TRP A 44 1.54 -9.48 3.52
CA TRP A 44 2.78 -10.23 3.42
C TRP A 44 3.41 -10.51 4.80
N HIS A 45 3.11 -9.64 5.77
CA HIS A 45 3.48 -9.79 7.17
C HIS A 45 2.64 -8.85 8.04
N HIS A 46 2.52 -9.17 9.32
CA HIS A 46 2.12 -8.25 10.39
C HIS A 46 3.35 -7.84 11.19
N LEU A 47 3.21 -6.80 12.02
CA LEU A 47 4.30 -6.24 12.83
C LEU A 47 5.06 -7.30 13.67
N LEU A 48 4.38 -8.36 14.12
CA LEU A 48 4.95 -9.37 15.00
C LEU A 48 4.94 -10.77 14.36
N SER A 49 4.88 -10.89 13.03
CA SER A 49 4.81 -12.18 12.33
C SER A 49 6.03 -13.09 12.49
N GLY A 50 7.18 -12.54 12.87
CA GLY A 50 8.41 -13.28 13.18
C GLY A 50 8.39 -13.94 14.56
N LEU A 51 7.50 -13.49 15.46
CA LEU A 51 7.30 -14.08 16.77
C LEU A 51 6.32 -15.26 16.66
N ARG A 52 6.58 -16.35 17.39
CA ARG A 52 5.76 -17.57 17.35
C ARG A 52 5.25 -17.96 18.72
N GLY A 53 4.10 -18.64 18.74
CA GLY A 53 3.54 -19.26 19.93
C GLY A 53 2.56 -18.36 20.70
N GLY A 54 1.53 -19.00 21.27
CA GLY A 54 0.56 -18.33 22.12
C GLY A 54 -0.21 -17.25 21.36
N ARG A 55 -0.24 -16.03 21.90
CA ARG A 55 -0.96 -14.90 21.28
C ARG A 55 -0.38 -14.43 19.94
N PHE A 56 0.89 -14.74 19.63
CA PHE A 56 1.51 -14.29 18.38
C PHE A 56 1.00 -15.05 17.15
N ASP A 57 0.40 -16.22 17.37
CA ASP A 57 -0.25 -17.00 16.31
C ASP A 57 -1.72 -16.55 16.08
N ASP A 58 -2.26 -15.68 16.94
CA ASP A 58 -3.63 -15.15 16.81
C ASP A 58 -3.64 -13.91 15.89
N LEU A 59 -4.37 -14.03 14.77
CA LEU A 59 -4.57 -12.96 13.81
C LEU A 59 -5.17 -11.68 14.43
N ARG A 60 -6.06 -11.80 15.41
CA ARG A 60 -6.67 -10.63 16.07
C ARG A 60 -5.63 -9.83 16.85
N PHE A 61 -4.68 -10.53 17.49
CA PHE A 61 -3.59 -9.90 18.19
C PHE A 61 -2.62 -9.21 17.22
N GLN A 62 -2.33 -9.84 16.08
CA GLN A 62 -1.50 -9.26 15.02
C GLN A 62 -2.13 -7.98 14.44
N ILE A 63 -3.43 -8.01 14.11
CA ILE A 63 -4.18 -6.83 13.62
C ILE A 63 -4.20 -5.71 14.66
N MET A 64 -4.36 -6.04 15.95
CA MET A 64 -4.28 -5.06 17.03
C MET A 64 -2.88 -4.44 17.12
N ALA A 65 -1.82 -5.24 17.03
CA ALA A 65 -0.43 -4.75 17.04
C ALA A 65 -0.17 -3.82 15.84
N ASP A 66 -0.64 -4.16 14.65
CA ASP A 66 -0.60 -3.27 13.50
C ASP A 66 -1.34 -1.97 13.77
N GLY A 67 -2.54 -2.01 14.35
CA GLY A 67 -3.31 -0.82 14.72
C GLY A 67 -2.55 0.09 15.69
N LEU A 68 -1.86 -0.47 16.68
CA LEU A 68 -1.01 0.29 17.62
C LEU A 68 0.21 0.92 16.91
N PHE A 69 0.80 0.20 15.95
CA PHE A 69 1.85 0.75 15.10
C PHE A 69 1.34 1.94 14.26
N HIS A 70 0.17 1.82 13.65
CA HIS A 70 -0.46 2.93 12.91
C HIS A 70 -0.78 4.12 13.84
N LEU A 71 -1.24 3.86 15.07
CA LEU A 71 -1.47 4.90 16.05
C LEU A 71 -0.18 5.67 16.38
N LEU A 72 0.95 4.97 16.53
CA LEU A 72 2.26 5.63 16.68
C LEU A 72 2.60 6.50 15.47
N MET A 73 2.38 6.01 14.25
CA MET A 73 2.61 6.80 13.03
C MET A 73 1.70 8.04 12.97
N TYR A 74 0.45 7.95 13.45
CA TYR A 74 -0.43 9.12 13.57
C TYR A 74 0.16 10.15 14.53
N LEU A 75 0.65 9.75 15.70
CA LEU A 75 1.26 10.69 16.66
C LEU A 75 2.48 11.40 16.07
N ILE A 76 3.36 10.67 15.38
CA ILE A 76 4.52 11.25 14.69
C ILE A 76 4.06 12.21 13.57
N GLY A 77 3.10 11.79 12.77
CA GLY A 77 2.53 12.59 11.69
C GLY A 77 1.88 13.88 12.20
N PHE A 78 1.09 13.81 13.28
CA PHE A 78 0.48 14.99 13.91
C PHE A 78 1.51 15.95 14.47
N ALA A 79 2.57 15.45 15.11
CA ALA A 79 3.67 16.30 15.55
C ALA A 79 4.38 16.98 14.37
N GLY A 80 4.59 16.26 13.25
CA GLY A 80 5.08 16.84 12.00
C GLY A 80 4.16 17.93 11.44
N LEU A 81 2.85 17.68 11.38
CA LEU A 81 1.84 18.68 10.96
C LEU A 81 1.81 19.89 11.88
N TYR A 82 1.94 19.69 13.20
CA TYR A 82 1.99 20.78 14.17
C TYR A 82 3.22 21.68 13.95
N LEU A 83 4.40 21.09 13.75
CA LEU A 83 5.62 21.84 13.41
C LEU A 83 5.48 22.56 12.07
N LEU A 84 4.83 21.92 11.10
CA LEU A 84 4.55 22.52 9.80
C LEU A 84 3.66 23.75 9.94
N TRP A 85 2.56 23.62 10.68
CA TRP A 85 1.64 24.71 10.99
C TRP A 85 2.35 25.85 11.73
N ARG A 86 3.22 25.54 12.69
CA ARG A 86 3.98 26.56 13.41
C ARG A 86 4.99 27.30 12.51
N SER A 87 5.43 26.66 11.44
CA SER A 87 6.40 27.22 10.48
C SER A 87 5.71 27.80 9.23
N HIS A 88 4.39 28.04 9.26
CA HIS A 88 3.62 28.36 8.06
C HIS A 88 4.06 29.65 7.36
N GLU A 89 4.55 30.64 8.11
CA GLU A 89 5.07 31.90 7.58
C GLU A 89 6.29 31.69 6.65
N GLU A 90 7.02 30.58 6.80
CA GLU A 90 8.18 30.26 5.97
C GLU A 90 7.81 29.70 4.60
N PHE A 91 6.57 29.22 4.40
CA PHE A 91 6.15 28.60 3.14
C PHE A 91 6.14 29.55 1.95
N ALA A 92 5.92 30.85 2.20
CA ALA A 92 5.96 31.86 1.14
C ALA A 92 7.38 32.09 0.60
N ALA A 93 8.42 31.62 1.29
CA ALA A 93 9.79 31.81 0.87
C ALA A 93 10.15 30.85 -0.30
N PRO A 94 10.81 31.34 -1.36
CA PRO A 94 11.16 30.51 -2.51
C PRO A 94 12.01 29.28 -2.12
N GLY A 95 11.57 28.08 -2.48
CA GLY A 95 12.27 26.82 -2.21
C GLY A 95 11.93 26.17 -0.86
N ALA A 96 10.99 26.72 -0.09
CA ALA A 96 10.48 26.08 1.13
C ALA A 96 9.81 24.72 0.83
N ASP A 97 9.09 24.65 -0.30
CA ASP A 97 8.47 23.44 -0.84
C ASP A 97 9.52 22.34 -1.13
N ARG A 98 10.59 22.70 -1.84
CA ARG A 98 11.69 21.79 -2.18
C ARG A 98 12.43 21.34 -0.93
N PHE A 99 12.66 22.25 0.02
CA PHE A 99 13.30 21.91 1.29
C PHE A 99 12.44 20.96 2.13
N LEU A 100 11.13 21.21 2.22
CA LEU A 100 10.20 20.32 2.91
C LEU A 100 10.14 18.94 2.25
N ALA A 101 10.03 18.89 0.92
CA ALA A 101 10.03 17.63 0.16
C ALA A 101 11.34 16.84 0.35
N ALA A 102 12.48 17.53 0.35
CA ALA A 102 13.77 16.93 0.62
C ALA A 102 13.83 16.31 2.02
N CYS A 103 13.33 17.02 3.04
CA CYS A 103 13.28 16.50 4.41
C CYS A 103 12.27 15.33 4.53
N ALA A 104 11.12 15.39 3.86
CA ALA A 104 10.16 14.29 3.84
C ALA A 104 10.74 13.02 3.20
N LEU A 105 11.45 13.12 2.08
CA LEU A 105 12.10 11.96 1.46
C LEU A 105 13.17 11.33 2.36
N ILE A 106 13.95 12.16 3.07
CA ILE A 106 14.90 11.68 4.08
C ILE A 106 14.16 10.95 5.21
N GLY A 107 13.09 11.54 5.75
CA GLY A 107 12.29 10.91 6.80
C GLY A 107 11.71 9.56 6.39
N LEU A 108 11.15 9.49 5.17
CA LEU A 108 10.62 8.26 4.58
C LEU A 108 11.71 7.19 4.44
N GLY A 109 12.89 7.57 3.95
CA GLY A 109 14.02 6.66 3.83
C GLY A 109 14.52 6.16 5.18
N VAL A 110 14.61 7.05 6.17
CA VAL A 110 15.04 6.70 7.54
C VAL A 110 14.10 5.68 8.17
N TRP A 111 12.78 5.82 8.02
CA TRP A 111 11.82 4.80 8.50
C TRP A 111 12.15 3.41 7.95
N HIS A 112 12.24 3.26 6.63
CA HIS A 112 12.48 1.95 6.00
C HIS A 112 13.85 1.37 6.33
N ILE A 113 14.86 2.22 6.54
CA ILE A 113 16.18 1.81 7.02
C ILE A 113 16.06 1.26 8.44
N LEU A 114 15.40 2.00 9.35
CA LEU A 114 15.21 1.56 10.73
C LEU A 114 14.43 0.24 10.78
N ASP A 115 13.36 0.11 10.01
CA ASP A 115 12.58 -1.12 9.97
C ASP A 115 13.40 -2.31 9.45
N ALA A 116 14.15 -2.14 8.35
CA ALA A 116 15.03 -3.19 7.84
C ALA A 116 16.10 -3.63 8.86
N PHE A 117 16.82 -2.69 9.46
CA PHE A 117 17.88 -3.04 10.40
C PHE A 117 17.34 -3.53 11.74
N ALA A 118 16.42 -2.78 12.36
CA ALA A 118 15.92 -3.09 13.69
C ALA A 118 14.91 -4.23 13.64
N SER A 119 13.85 -4.11 12.84
CA SER A 119 12.76 -5.08 12.84
C SER A 119 13.12 -6.37 12.11
N HIS A 120 13.67 -6.28 10.89
CA HIS A 120 13.90 -7.48 10.08
C HIS A 120 15.16 -8.26 10.43
N TRP A 121 16.27 -7.56 10.67
CA TRP A 121 17.58 -8.20 10.81
C TRP A 121 18.03 -8.36 12.25
N PHE A 122 17.82 -7.34 13.09
CA PHE A 122 18.28 -7.38 14.48
C PHE A 122 17.29 -8.10 15.40
N LEU A 123 16.03 -7.64 15.43
CA LEU A 123 14.99 -8.22 16.30
C LEU A 123 14.31 -9.43 15.64
N GLY A 124 14.25 -9.45 14.31
CA GLY A 124 13.56 -10.51 13.56
C GLY A 124 12.05 -10.59 13.87
N ILE A 125 11.42 -9.47 14.22
CA ILE A 125 9.99 -9.43 14.58
C ILE A 125 9.06 -9.60 13.37
N HIS A 126 9.56 -9.36 12.15
CA HIS A 126 8.93 -9.69 10.87
C HIS A 126 10.00 -9.66 9.76
N ARG A 127 9.63 -10.03 8.53
CA ARG A 127 10.42 -9.84 7.30
C ARG A 127 9.48 -9.26 6.25
N ILE A 128 10.01 -8.61 5.20
CA ILE A 128 9.16 -7.99 4.17
C ILE A 128 8.16 -8.98 3.58
N ARG A 129 8.61 -10.20 3.32
CA ARG A 129 7.77 -11.24 2.73
C ARG A 129 8.01 -12.60 3.40
N MET A 130 7.12 -12.96 4.32
CA MET A 130 7.27 -14.13 5.20
C MET A 130 7.12 -15.46 4.46
N ASP A 131 6.31 -15.50 3.40
CA ASP A 131 6.03 -16.70 2.59
C ASP A 131 7.09 -16.96 1.51
N SER A 132 8.12 -16.13 1.39
CA SER A 132 9.14 -16.27 0.35
C SER A 132 10.19 -17.32 0.71
N ALA A 133 10.62 -18.12 -0.28
CA ALA A 133 11.80 -18.97 -0.17
C ALA A 133 13.12 -18.18 0.00
N THR A 134 13.13 -16.88 -0.33
CA THR A 134 14.31 -16.01 -0.23
C THR A 134 13.98 -14.65 0.41
N PRO A 135 13.59 -14.59 1.71
CA PRO A 135 13.15 -13.35 2.36
C PRO A 135 14.18 -12.22 2.32
N LEU A 136 15.47 -12.55 2.36
CA LEU A 136 16.55 -11.56 2.31
C LEU A 136 16.55 -10.73 1.02
N VAL A 137 16.17 -11.32 -0.13
CA VAL A 137 16.11 -10.58 -1.41
C VAL A 137 15.04 -9.50 -1.35
N TRP A 138 13.89 -9.82 -0.75
CA TRP A 138 12.79 -8.86 -0.56
C TRP A 138 13.18 -7.75 0.40
N ASP A 139 13.83 -8.08 1.52
CA ASP A 139 14.32 -7.07 2.46
C ASP A 139 15.32 -6.12 1.82
N LEU A 140 16.29 -6.64 1.07
CA LEU A 140 17.29 -5.81 0.39
C LEU A 140 16.65 -4.93 -0.69
N ALA A 141 15.73 -5.48 -1.48
CA ALA A 141 15.00 -4.71 -2.49
C ALA A 141 14.19 -3.57 -1.84
N TRP A 142 13.44 -3.85 -0.78
CA TRP A 142 12.64 -2.86 -0.06
C TRP A 142 13.52 -1.79 0.59
N PHE A 143 14.60 -2.22 1.25
CA PHE A 143 15.60 -1.34 1.86
C PHE A 143 16.25 -0.39 0.84
N ILE A 144 16.59 -0.87 -0.35
CA ILE A 144 17.21 -0.04 -1.38
C ILE A 144 16.18 0.92 -1.98
N VAL A 145 15.01 0.41 -2.40
CA VAL A 145 14.01 1.18 -3.16
C VAL A 145 13.30 2.22 -2.29
N PHE A 146 12.98 1.88 -1.03
CA PHE A 146 12.23 2.77 -0.14
C PHE A 146 13.07 3.35 1.00
N GLY A 147 14.21 2.76 1.34
CA GLY A 147 15.15 3.31 2.31
C GLY A 147 16.22 4.20 1.69
N ILE A 148 17.16 3.59 0.96
CA ILE A 148 18.36 4.27 0.46
C ILE A 148 18.03 5.28 -0.65
N LEU A 149 17.22 4.90 -1.63
CA LEU A 149 16.94 5.77 -2.77
C LEU A 149 16.22 7.07 -2.36
N PRO A 150 15.13 7.07 -1.56
CA PRO A 150 14.50 8.30 -1.10
C PRO A 150 15.41 9.13 -0.22
N LEU A 151 16.18 8.50 0.67
CA LEU A 151 17.16 9.20 1.51
C LEU A 151 18.20 9.93 0.67
N ALA A 152 18.79 9.26 -0.33
CA ALA A 152 19.79 9.85 -1.21
C ALA A 152 19.21 10.99 -2.06
N VAL A 153 18.02 10.80 -2.64
CA VAL A 153 17.33 11.85 -3.41
C VAL A 153 17.01 13.06 -2.54
N GLY A 154 16.46 12.84 -1.34
CA GLY A 154 16.18 13.91 -0.40
C GLY A 154 17.45 14.65 0.04
N TRP A 155 18.55 13.92 0.26
CA TRP A 155 19.84 14.53 0.60
C TRP A 155 20.36 15.44 -0.53
N LEU A 156 20.35 14.98 -1.78
CA LEU A 156 20.77 15.76 -2.95
C LEU A 156 19.89 17.00 -3.14
N LEU A 157 18.56 16.85 -3.03
CA LEU A 157 17.62 17.96 -3.13
C LEU A 157 17.82 19.02 -2.05
N ARG A 158 18.33 18.63 -0.87
CA ARG A 158 18.64 19.56 0.20
C ARG A 158 19.90 20.37 -0.09
N THR A 159 20.85 19.81 -0.85
CA THR A 159 22.16 20.41 -1.11
C THR A 159 22.23 21.31 -2.35
N ASP A 160 21.38 21.14 -3.37
CA ASP A 160 21.49 22.02 -4.55
C ASP A 160 20.99 23.44 -4.27
N LYS A 161 21.64 24.42 -4.91
CA LYS A 161 21.30 25.84 -4.80
C LYS A 161 19.89 26.13 -5.34
N PRO A 162 19.15 27.08 -4.73
CA PRO A 162 17.84 27.46 -5.23
C PRO A 162 18.00 28.15 -6.59
N GLY A 163 17.57 27.46 -7.65
CA GLY A 163 17.69 27.90 -9.04
C GLY A 163 17.16 26.87 -10.02
N SER A 164 17.20 25.58 -9.67
CA SER A 164 16.42 24.55 -10.35
C SER A 164 15.06 24.40 -9.65
N GLY A 165 14.07 25.18 -10.10
CA GLY A 165 12.68 24.88 -9.75
C GLY A 165 12.38 23.41 -10.07
N THR A 166 11.55 22.76 -9.25
CA THR A 166 10.92 21.48 -9.60
C THR A 166 10.31 21.67 -10.98
N ARG A 167 10.85 20.98 -11.99
CA ARG A 167 10.29 21.06 -13.34
C ARG A 167 8.84 20.61 -13.21
N PRO A 168 7.83 21.43 -13.54
CA PRO A 168 6.42 21.05 -13.42
C PRO A 168 6.09 19.74 -14.17
N GLY A 169 6.94 19.36 -15.13
CA GLY A 169 6.91 18.06 -15.78
C GLY A 169 7.08 16.85 -14.84
N ALA A 170 7.87 16.90 -13.77
CA ALA A 170 8.12 15.72 -12.94
C ALA A 170 6.88 15.28 -12.14
N ALA A 171 6.16 16.23 -11.55
CA ALA A 171 4.90 15.96 -10.86
C ALA A 171 3.81 15.51 -11.84
N ALA A 172 3.71 16.18 -13.00
CA ALA A 172 2.78 15.78 -14.06
C ALA A 172 3.09 14.37 -14.60
N THR A 173 4.37 14.02 -14.78
CA THR A 173 4.81 12.69 -15.21
C THR A 173 4.48 11.63 -14.16
N LEU A 174 4.71 11.90 -12.87
CA LEU A 174 4.34 10.98 -11.79
C LEU A 174 2.81 10.76 -11.74
N ILE A 175 2.02 11.81 -11.89
CA ILE A 175 0.55 11.71 -11.96
C ILE A 175 0.15 10.87 -13.18
N VAL A 176 0.70 11.16 -14.35
CA VAL A 176 0.40 10.42 -15.59
C VAL A 176 0.81 8.95 -15.47
N LEU A 177 2.00 8.65 -14.94
CA LEU A 177 2.46 7.27 -14.75
C LEU A 177 1.62 6.52 -13.71
N THR A 178 1.22 7.18 -12.63
CA THR A 178 0.36 6.59 -11.59
C THR A 178 -1.02 6.29 -12.17
N LEU A 179 -1.62 7.24 -12.88
CA LEU A 179 -2.91 7.06 -13.52
C LEU A 179 -2.83 5.98 -14.62
N ALA A 180 -1.81 6.02 -15.48
CA ALA A 180 -1.61 5.04 -16.53
C ALA A 180 -1.38 3.63 -15.97
N GLY A 181 -0.50 3.48 -14.98
CA GLY A 181 -0.24 2.21 -14.30
C GLY A 181 -1.47 1.68 -13.57
N GLY A 182 -2.20 2.54 -12.87
CA GLY A 182 -3.47 2.20 -12.22
C GLY A 182 -4.53 1.76 -13.24
N THR A 183 -4.67 2.47 -14.36
CA THR A 183 -5.60 2.07 -15.43
C THR A 183 -5.18 0.75 -16.06
N TRP A 184 -3.89 0.54 -16.36
CA TRP A 184 -3.38 -0.69 -16.94
C TRP A 184 -3.60 -1.89 -16.01
N ALA A 185 -3.30 -1.74 -14.71
CA ALA A 185 -3.57 -2.77 -13.71
C ALA A 185 -5.07 -3.05 -13.54
N SER A 186 -5.95 -2.09 -13.86
CA SER A 186 -7.40 -2.26 -13.80
C SER A 186 -8.01 -2.92 -15.04
N LEU A 187 -7.25 -3.09 -16.13
CA LEU A 187 -7.76 -3.72 -17.36
C LEU A 187 -7.92 -5.24 -17.16
N PRO A 188 -9.02 -5.85 -17.66
CA PRO A 188 -9.16 -7.30 -17.65
C PRO A 188 -8.11 -7.96 -18.56
N PRO A 189 -7.59 -9.16 -18.25
CA PRO A 189 -6.69 -9.89 -19.12
C PRO A 189 -7.37 -10.17 -20.46
N ALA A 190 -6.63 -10.06 -21.56
CA ALA A 190 -7.15 -10.34 -22.89
C ALA A 190 -7.78 -11.74 -22.94
N GLY A 191 -9.07 -11.82 -23.25
CA GLY A 191 -9.84 -13.06 -23.34
C GLY A 191 -10.75 -13.43 -22.15
N LEU A 192 -10.84 -12.60 -21.10
CA LEU A 192 -11.68 -12.86 -19.91
C LEU A 192 -12.99 -12.04 -19.83
N ALA A 193 -13.46 -11.47 -20.94
CA ALA A 193 -14.72 -10.69 -20.97
C ALA A 193 -15.97 -11.47 -20.48
N GLN A 194 -15.86 -12.79 -20.29
CA GLN A 194 -16.95 -13.71 -19.92
C GLN A 194 -16.58 -14.65 -18.75
N GLY A 195 -15.58 -14.28 -17.92
CA GLY A 195 -15.15 -15.11 -16.79
C GLY A 195 -16.13 -15.15 -15.61
N PRO A 196 -16.03 -16.14 -14.70
CA PRO A 196 -16.87 -16.22 -13.53
C PRO A 196 -16.66 -15.03 -12.58
N LEU A 197 -17.77 -14.51 -12.04
CA LEU A 197 -17.86 -13.45 -11.05
C LEU A 197 -17.47 -13.99 -9.68
N LEU A 198 -16.40 -13.45 -9.07
CA LEU A 198 -16.07 -13.78 -7.68
C LEU A 198 -16.93 -12.96 -6.71
N VAL A 199 -17.56 -13.63 -5.74
CA VAL A 199 -18.43 -13.05 -4.73
C VAL A 199 -17.91 -13.45 -3.36
N VAL A 200 -17.61 -12.47 -2.51
CA VAL A 200 -17.24 -12.67 -1.11
C VAL A 200 -18.42 -12.26 -0.24
N PHE A 201 -18.96 -13.19 0.53
CA PHE A 201 -20.05 -12.93 1.48
C PHE A 201 -19.52 -12.51 2.85
N ARG A 202 -20.32 -11.72 3.58
CA ARG A 202 -19.99 -11.37 4.96
C ARG A 202 -20.05 -12.59 5.88
N PRO A 203 -19.25 -12.60 6.96
CA PRO A 203 -19.35 -13.63 7.98
C PRO A 203 -20.80 -13.75 8.51
N GLY A 204 -21.30 -14.98 8.61
CA GLY A 204 -22.66 -15.27 9.09
C GLY A 204 -23.74 -15.38 8.00
N VAL A 205 -23.41 -15.18 6.73
CA VAL A 205 -24.30 -15.57 5.62
C VAL A 205 -24.32 -17.10 5.54
N THR A 206 -25.51 -17.67 5.61
CA THR A 206 -25.69 -19.12 5.48
C THR A 206 -25.61 -19.55 4.00
N PRO A 207 -25.21 -20.79 3.69
CA PRO A 207 -25.23 -21.30 2.31
C PRO A 207 -26.58 -21.15 1.61
N GLY A 208 -27.70 -21.24 2.35
CA GLY A 208 -29.03 -21.01 1.82
C GLY A 208 -29.30 -19.56 1.41
N GLN A 209 -28.77 -18.59 2.17
CA GLN A 209 -28.85 -17.17 1.82
C GLN A 209 -27.95 -16.85 0.62
N ALA A 210 -26.75 -17.43 0.56
CA ALA A 210 -25.86 -17.30 -0.60
C ALA A 210 -26.47 -17.92 -1.87
N ALA A 211 -27.14 -19.08 -1.74
CA ALA A 211 -27.88 -19.70 -2.84
C ALA A 211 -29.08 -18.84 -3.29
N ALA A 212 -29.82 -18.23 -2.36
CA ALA A 212 -30.88 -17.28 -2.69
C ALA A 212 -30.33 -16.04 -3.42
N ALA A 213 -29.14 -15.56 -3.04
CA ALA A 213 -28.44 -14.48 -3.72
C ALA A 213 -28.07 -14.84 -5.17
N MET A 214 -27.56 -16.06 -5.40
CA MET A 214 -27.29 -16.56 -6.76
C MET A 214 -28.56 -16.63 -7.59
N ASN A 215 -29.65 -17.17 -7.03
CA ASN A 215 -30.92 -17.27 -7.74
C ASN A 215 -31.47 -15.90 -8.14
N ALA A 216 -31.26 -14.87 -7.31
CA ALA A 216 -31.69 -13.50 -7.60
C ALA A 216 -30.97 -12.87 -8.82
N VAL A 217 -29.83 -13.42 -9.22
CA VAL A 217 -29.04 -12.99 -10.39
C VAL A 217 -28.98 -14.06 -11.48
N ALA A 218 -29.79 -15.13 -11.38
CA ALA A 218 -29.72 -16.30 -12.24
C ALA A 218 -28.29 -16.86 -12.38
N GLY A 219 -27.51 -16.77 -11.29
CA GLY A 219 -26.11 -17.17 -11.25
C GLY A 219 -25.96 -18.70 -11.15
N ARG A 220 -24.97 -19.24 -11.87
CA ARG A 220 -24.56 -20.64 -11.77
C ARG A 220 -23.27 -20.73 -10.96
N LEU A 221 -23.27 -21.51 -9.89
CA LEU A 221 -22.05 -21.77 -9.12
C LEU A 221 -21.03 -22.53 -9.98
N VAL A 222 -19.83 -21.97 -10.11
CA VAL A 222 -18.68 -22.62 -10.74
C VAL A 222 -17.79 -23.26 -9.69
N TRP A 223 -17.57 -22.56 -8.57
CA TRP A 223 -16.72 -23.01 -7.48
C TRP A 223 -17.07 -22.27 -6.18
N SER A 224 -16.89 -22.92 -5.02
CA SER A 224 -16.88 -22.26 -3.71
C SER A 224 -15.67 -22.71 -2.90
N ASP A 225 -15.21 -21.83 -2.01
CA ASP A 225 -14.20 -22.18 -1.02
C ASP A 225 -14.79 -23.08 0.09
N PRO A 226 -13.95 -23.82 0.86
CA PRO A 226 -14.43 -24.72 1.92
C PRO A 226 -15.23 -24.05 3.05
N SER A 227 -15.10 -22.73 3.23
CA SER A 227 -15.86 -21.97 4.22
C SER A 227 -17.21 -21.44 3.71
N ASP A 228 -17.53 -21.67 2.42
CA ASP A 228 -18.70 -21.16 1.72
C ASP A 228 -18.85 -19.63 1.76
N GLN A 229 -17.76 -18.89 1.96
CA GLN A 229 -17.77 -17.42 1.99
C GLN A 229 -17.33 -16.80 0.66
N VAL A 230 -16.61 -17.53 -0.18
CA VAL A 230 -16.08 -17.05 -1.45
C VAL A 230 -16.56 -17.96 -2.58
N TRP A 231 -17.39 -17.42 -3.45
CA TRP A 231 -18.03 -18.16 -4.53
C TRP A 231 -17.64 -17.56 -5.88
N ALA A 232 -17.29 -18.40 -6.85
CA ALA A 232 -17.15 -18.03 -8.25
C ALA A 232 -18.45 -18.43 -8.97
N ILE A 233 -19.17 -17.46 -9.53
CA ILE A 233 -20.47 -17.68 -10.18
C ILE A 233 -20.47 -17.16 -11.61
N GLU A 234 -21.04 -17.89 -12.55
CA GLU A 234 -21.34 -17.37 -13.88
C GLU A 234 -22.71 -16.69 -13.86
N VAL A 235 -22.78 -15.47 -14.38
CA VAL A 235 -24.04 -14.71 -14.50
C VAL A 235 -24.33 -14.39 -15.96
N PRO A 236 -25.60 -14.36 -16.40
CA PRO A 236 -25.95 -13.93 -17.75
C PRO A 236 -25.45 -12.52 -18.07
N GLU A 237 -25.11 -12.25 -19.33
CA GLU A 237 -24.73 -10.92 -19.78
C GLU A 237 -25.86 -9.90 -19.48
N GLY A 238 -25.48 -8.69 -19.03
CA GLY A 238 -26.43 -7.64 -18.65
C GLY A 238 -27.04 -7.79 -17.24
N THR A 239 -26.63 -8.78 -16.46
CA THR A 239 -27.09 -8.97 -15.07
C THR A 239 -26.58 -7.87 -14.14
N ASN A 240 -27.48 -7.28 -13.35
CA ASN A 240 -27.09 -6.31 -12.34
C ASN A 240 -26.54 -7.02 -11.09
N ALA A 241 -25.22 -7.28 -11.10
CA ALA A 241 -24.49 -7.93 -10.02
C ALA A 241 -24.53 -7.15 -8.68
N LEU A 242 -24.93 -5.88 -8.67
CA LEU A 242 -25.09 -5.09 -7.45
C LEU A 242 -26.15 -5.67 -6.50
N ARG A 243 -27.10 -6.44 -7.02
CA ARG A 243 -28.13 -7.11 -6.21
C ARG A 243 -27.55 -8.10 -5.20
N LEU A 244 -26.33 -8.58 -5.41
CA LEU A 244 -25.64 -9.48 -4.49
C LEU A 244 -25.27 -8.79 -3.18
N TYR A 245 -24.98 -7.48 -3.19
CA TYR A 245 -24.70 -6.72 -1.94
C TYR A 245 -25.92 -6.67 -1.02
N ALA A 246 -27.12 -6.57 -1.58
CA ALA A 246 -28.36 -6.59 -0.80
C ALA A 246 -28.56 -7.93 -0.06
N GLN A 247 -27.88 -9.00 -0.50
CA GLN A 247 -27.94 -10.33 0.09
C GLN A 247 -26.69 -10.67 0.91
N GLY A 248 -25.91 -9.64 1.29
CA GLY A 248 -24.76 -9.80 2.19
C GLY A 248 -23.44 -10.10 1.49
N ALA A 249 -23.33 -9.90 0.17
CA ALA A 249 -22.01 -9.81 -0.46
C ALA A 249 -21.26 -8.58 0.06
N LEU A 250 -20.00 -8.75 0.44
CA LEU A 250 -19.05 -7.69 0.79
C LEU A 250 -18.26 -7.23 -0.44
N VAL A 251 -17.93 -8.15 -1.33
CA VAL A 251 -17.16 -7.89 -2.55
C VAL A 251 -17.77 -8.68 -3.68
N VAL A 252 -18.03 -8.02 -4.80
CA VAL A 252 -18.48 -8.64 -6.04
C VAL A 252 -17.51 -8.18 -7.13
N GLY A 253 -16.80 -9.13 -7.74
CA GLY A 253 -15.81 -8.85 -8.77
C GLY A 253 -16.44 -8.04 -9.92
N GLY A 254 -15.84 -6.91 -10.30
CA GLY A 254 -16.27 -6.14 -11.47
C GLY A 254 -17.59 -5.35 -11.37
N SER A 255 -18.24 -5.23 -10.19
CA SER A 255 -19.55 -4.58 -10.07
C SER A 255 -19.54 -3.10 -9.65
N LEU A 256 -18.52 -2.63 -8.92
CA LEU A 256 -18.56 -1.30 -8.25
C LEU A 256 -17.24 -0.54 -8.29
N LEU A 257 -16.14 -1.27 -8.36
CA LEU A 257 -14.82 -0.79 -8.73
C LEU A 257 -14.30 -1.79 -9.77
N PRO A 258 -13.43 -1.40 -10.71
CA PRO A 258 -12.64 -2.38 -11.43
C PRO A 258 -11.74 -3.05 -10.39
N ALA A 259 -12.29 -4.04 -9.68
CA ALA A 259 -11.60 -4.92 -8.74
C ALA A 259 -10.72 -5.85 -9.58
N GLY A 260 -9.81 -5.24 -10.32
CA GLY A 260 -9.02 -5.79 -11.41
C GLY A 260 -7.94 -6.73 -10.89
N CYS A 261 -8.20 -7.52 -9.85
CA CYS A 261 -7.35 -8.63 -9.43
C CYS A 261 -8.22 -9.79 -8.91
N LEU A 262 -9.40 -9.51 -8.33
CA LEU A 262 -10.30 -10.52 -7.77
C LEU A 262 -10.94 -11.41 -8.84
N GLY A 263 -11.11 -10.93 -10.07
CA GLY A 263 -11.60 -11.73 -11.20
C GLY A 263 -10.52 -12.55 -11.91
N TRP A 264 -9.27 -12.55 -11.43
CA TRP A 264 -8.12 -13.12 -12.15
C TRP A 264 -7.79 -14.56 -11.76
N THR A 265 -8.47 -15.13 -10.76
CA THR A 265 -8.25 -16.52 -10.33
C THR A 265 -9.01 -17.49 -11.23
N ARG A 266 -8.27 -18.30 -12.01
CA ARG A 266 -8.84 -19.45 -12.71
C ARG A 266 -9.09 -20.57 -11.70
N GLY A 267 -10.30 -21.14 -11.70
CA GLY A 267 -10.53 -22.45 -11.08
C GLY A 267 -9.66 -23.51 -11.76
N PRO A 268 -9.35 -24.65 -11.09
CA PRO A 268 -8.58 -25.72 -11.71
C PRO A 268 -9.24 -26.17 -13.01
N VAL A 269 -8.44 -26.22 -14.07
CA VAL A 269 -8.83 -26.80 -15.36
C VAL A 269 -9.32 -28.22 -15.10
N ASP A 270 -10.56 -28.52 -15.51
CA ASP A 270 -11.10 -29.87 -15.48
C ASP A 270 -10.19 -30.80 -16.29
N LEU A 271 -9.49 -31.71 -15.59
CA LEU A 271 -8.71 -32.79 -16.17
C LEU A 271 -9.59 -34.00 -16.51
N SER A 272 -10.93 -33.88 -16.55
CA SER A 272 -11.78 -34.92 -17.09
C SER A 272 -11.59 -35.02 -18.61
N GLY A 273 -10.67 -35.89 -19.01
CA GLY A 273 -10.35 -36.22 -20.39
C GLY A 273 -11.50 -36.89 -21.14
N ARG A 274 -12.62 -36.20 -21.34
CA ARG A 274 -13.67 -36.62 -22.27
C ARG A 274 -13.38 -36.02 -23.65
N LYS A 275 -12.78 -36.85 -24.51
CA LYS A 275 -12.78 -36.62 -25.97
C LYS A 275 -14.23 -36.46 -26.45
N PRO A 276 -14.52 -35.53 -27.37
CA PRO A 276 -15.82 -35.48 -28.02
C PRO A 276 -16.01 -36.75 -28.86
N LEU A 277 -17.08 -37.49 -28.56
CA LEU A 277 -17.58 -38.53 -29.46
C LEU A 277 -18.07 -37.82 -30.72
N ARG A 278 -17.42 -38.14 -31.84
CA ARG A 278 -17.92 -37.85 -33.18
C ARG A 278 -19.18 -38.69 -33.40
N ALA A 279 -20.26 -38.04 -33.79
CA ALA A 279 -21.26 -38.59 -34.68
C ALA A 279 -21.29 -37.69 -35.92
#